data_AF-A0A454VYU7-F1
#
_entry.id   AF-A0A454VYU7-F1
#
_cell.length_a   1.000
_cell.length_b   1.000
_cell.length_c   1.000
_cell.angle_alpha   90.00
_cell.angle_beta   90.00
_cell.angle_gamma   90.00
#
_symmetry.space_group_name_H-M   'P 1'
#
loop_
_entity.id
_entity.type
_entity.pdbx_description
1 polymer ?
#
loop_
_entity_poly.entity_id
_entity_poly.type
_entity_poly.pdbx_seq_one_letter_code
_entity_poly.pdbx_strand_id
1 'polypeptide(L)'
;SFVTDTGLPYPVAGAVRVEGQAQFHPRKYLLALVADLVGRGGKVYERTRVVSLDEGEPCRLTTEAGAEIVARDVVVATHYPVFDRALLFSRLEPHRELVVAATVPADRDPGGMYITQEQNTRSVRTAPYGENQRLLIVTGEKFKPGDGEVSERYEQLAAWTERRFPFARITHRWAAQDNTTTDRVPYVGRFHPGARHVYVATGFGGWGMSNGVMSGRLLTACITGEELPWTSLYDPRRLHPRETSSLLKVQGSVLKHFVGDRLRASHVDSVEDIAPGSGAVVRVGGRRCAVYRDESGTAHAVSARCTHLGC
;
A
#
# COMPACT_ATOMS: atom_id res chain seq x y z
N SER A 1 -2.06 -19.30 22.45
CA SER A 1 -2.78 -20.49 22.94
C SER A 1 -3.82 -20.93 21.91
N PHE A 2 -4.24 -22.20 21.91
CA PHE A 2 -5.38 -22.64 21.09
C PHE A 2 -6.69 -22.43 21.88
N VAL A 3 -7.73 -21.94 21.23
CA VAL A 3 -9.06 -21.68 21.82
C VAL A 3 -10.16 -22.20 20.90
N THR A 4 -11.26 -22.66 21.48
CA THR A 4 -12.48 -23.05 20.74
C THR A 4 -13.61 -22.05 20.92
N ASP A 5 -13.48 -21.16 21.90
CA ASP A 5 -14.41 -20.06 22.15
C ASP A 5 -13.86 -18.74 21.62
N THR A 6 -14.73 -17.97 20.94
CA THR A 6 -14.41 -16.67 20.34
C THR A 6 -15.63 -15.77 20.45
N GLY A 7 -15.46 -14.45 20.42
CA GLY A 7 -16.61 -13.54 20.44
C GLY A 7 -17.29 -13.36 19.08
N LEU A 8 -16.85 -14.07 18.04
CA LEU A 8 -17.53 -14.06 16.74
C LEU A 8 -18.95 -14.67 16.89
N PRO A 9 -19.99 -14.09 16.25
CA PRO A 9 -21.38 -14.50 16.41
C PRO A 9 -21.74 -15.75 15.57
N TYR A 10 -20.76 -16.59 15.28
CA TYR A 10 -20.91 -17.80 14.47
C TYR A 10 -19.93 -18.88 14.92
N PRO A 11 -20.21 -20.17 14.65
CA PRO A 11 -19.34 -21.27 15.07
C PRO A 11 -17.93 -21.17 14.46
N VAL A 12 -16.92 -21.38 15.30
CA VAL A 12 -15.50 -21.48 14.93
C VAL A 12 -14.98 -22.81 15.45
N ALA A 13 -14.41 -23.64 14.57
CA ALA A 13 -13.90 -24.96 14.95
C ALA A 13 -12.72 -24.88 15.92
N GLY A 14 -11.91 -23.83 15.79
CA GLY A 14 -10.80 -23.51 16.67
C GLY A 14 -10.02 -22.30 16.17
N ALA A 15 -9.29 -21.63 17.04
CA ALA A 15 -8.48 -20.47 16.72
C ALA A 15 -7.16 -20.48 17.50
N VAL A 16 -6.12 -19.92 16.88
CA VAL A 16 -4.86 -19.61 17.57
C VAL A 16 -4.94 -18.19 18.09
N ARG A 17 -5.01 -18.05 19.42
CA ARG A 17 -4.98 -16.76 20.10
C ARG A 17 -3.55 -16.32 20.32
N VAL A 18 -3.22 -15.15 19.80
CA VAL A 18 -2.00 -14.40 20.13
C VAL A 18 -2.34 -13.39 21.20
N GLU A 19 -1.64 -13.44 22.32
CA GLU A 19 -1.92 -12.60 23.50
C GLU A 19 -1.12 -11.29 23.44
N GLY A 20 -1.57 -10.27 24.17
CA GLY A 20 -0.89 -8.97 24.22
C GLY A 20 -0.98 -8.14 22.93
N GLN A 21 -1.97 -8.39 22.08
CA GLN A 21 -2.20 -7.57 20.89
C GLN A 21 -2.70 -6.17 21.28
N ALA A 22 -2.23 -5.17 20.53
CA ALA A 22 -2.72 -3.79 20.65
C ALA A 22 -3.60 -3.43 19.46
N GLN A 23 -4.72 -2.77 19.75
CA GLN A 23 -5.57 -2.15 18.75
C GLN A 23 -5.74 -0.67 19.10
N PHE A 24 -5.45 0.22 18.16
CA PHE A 24 -5.54 1.65 18.37
C PHE A 24 -5.92 2.36 17.08
N HIS A 25 -6.31 3.63 17.19
CA HIS A 25 -6.66 4.44 16.04
C HIS A 25 -5.37 4.92 15.33
N PRO A 26 -5.08 4.45 14.10
CA PRO A 26 -3.79 4.71 13.45
C PRO A 26 -3.55 6.21 13.18
N ARG A 27 -4.58 6.95 12.76
CA ARG A 27 -4.49 8.41 12.60
C ARG A 27 -4.17 9.15 13.90
N LYS A 28 -4.83 8.82 15.02
CA LYS A 28 -4.54 9.47 16.32
C LYS A 28 -3.10 9.20 16.77
N TYR A 29 -2.64 7.95 16.58
CA TYR A 29 -1.24 7.58 16.83
C TYR A 29 -0.26 8.40 15.97
N LEU A 30 -0.47 8.48 14.65
CA LEU A 30 0.41 9.24 13.75
C LEU A 30 0.41 10.74 14.05
N LEU A 31 -0.75 11.33 14.38
CA LEU A 31 -0.83 12.73 14.77
C LEU A 31 -0.05 13.02 16.05
N ALA A 32 -0.10 12.11 17.03
CA ALA A 32 0.69 12.23 18.26
C ALA A 32 2.20 12.14 17.98
N LEU A 33 2.62 11.23 17.09
CA LEU A 33 4.02 11.14 16.65
C LEU A 33 4.49 12.42 15.94
N VAL A 34 3.66 13.00 15.07
CA VAL A 34 3.97 14.26 14.38
C VAL A 34 4.08 15.40 15.39
N ALA A 35 3.17 15.47 16.37
CA ALA A 35 3.23 16.48 17.42
C ALA A 35 4.53 16.37 18.26
N ASP A 36 4.93 15.16 18.66
CA ASP A 36 6.21 14.93 19.37
C ASP A 36 7.42 15.29 18.50
N LEU A 37 7.42 14.89 17.22
CA LEU A 37 8.46 15.26 16.25
C LEU A 37 8.62 16.79 16.14
N VAL A 38 7.52 17.52 15.97
CA VAL A 38 7.53 18.99 15.86
C VAL A 38 7.93 19.63 17.19
N GLY A 39 7.46 19.11 18.32
CA GLY A 39 7.87 19.57 19.66
C GLY A 39 9.37 19.43 19.92
N ARG A 40 10.04 18.49 19.24
CA ARG A 40 11.50 18.31 19.26
C ARG A 40 12.26 19.12 18.21
N GLY A 41 11.58 20.00 17.48
CA GLY A 41 12.17 20.86 16.44
C GLY A 41 12.17 20.25 15.03
N GLY A 42 11.56 19.08 14.84
CA GLY A 42 11.30 18.52 13.52
C GLY A 42 10.32 19.40 12.72
N LYS A 43 10.37 19.28 11.39
CA LYS A 43 9.50 20.06 10.50
C LYS A 43 8.72 19.13 9.59
N VAL A 44 7.44 19.43 9.40
CA VAL A 44 6.55 18.71 8.49
C VAL A 44 6.07 19.67 7.42
N TYR A 45 6.29 19.31 6.16
CA TYR A 45 5.88 20.08 4.99
C TYR A 45 4.82 19.29 4.22
N GLU A 46 3.56 19.69 4.36
CA GLU A 46 2.45 19.12 3.58
C GLU A 46 2.39 19.75 2.19
N ARG A 47 1.68 19.10 1.26
CA ARG A 47 1.54 19.56 -0.14
C ARG A 47 2.87 19.87 -0.84
N THR A 48 3.95 19.23 -0.39
CA THR A 48 5.32 19.45 -0.86
C THR A 48 5.81 18.17 -1.53
N ARG A 49 5.25 17.87 -2.71
CA ARG A 49 5.62 16.65 -3.44
C ARG A 49 7.04 16.77 -3.96
N VAL A 50 7.93 15.87 -3.54
CA VAL A 50 9.26 15.73 -4.13
C VAL A 50 9.16 14.97 -5.44
N VAL A 51 9.77 15.50 -6.50
CA VAL A 51 9.71 14.94 -7.86
C VAL A 51 11.07 14.50 -8.40
N SER A 52 12.18 14.94 -7.78
CA SER A 52 13.53 14.47 -8.12
C SER A 52 14.41 14.35 -6.89
N LEU A 53 15.41 13.47 -7.00
CA LEU A 53 16.44 13.20 -6.01
C LEU A 53 17.80 13.05 -6.70
N ASP A 54 18.75 13.89 -6.33
CA ASP A 54 20.18 13.73 -6.58
C ASP A 54 20.85 13.23 -5.30
N GLU A 55 21.61 12.14 -5.43
CA GLU A 55 22.22 11.37 -4.34
C GLU A 55 23.67 11.80 -4.08
N GLY A 56 24.03 13.02 -4.50
CA GLY A 56 25.31 13.65 -4.17
C GLY A 56 25.52 13.84 -2.66
N GLU A 57 26.65 14.46 -2.32
CA GLU A 57 27.01 14.77 -0.94
C GLU A 57 27.17 16.29 -0.80
N PRO A 58 26.14 17.03 -0.34
CA PRO A 58 24.85 16.55 0.19
C PRO A 58 23.82 16.15 -0.88
N CYS A 59 22.81 15.38 -0.48
CA CYS A 59 21.68 15.05 -1.34
C CYS A 59 20.84 16.30 -1.64
N ARG A 60 20.33 16.39 -2.87
CA ARG A 60 19.47 17.49 -3.32
C ARG A 60 18.15 16.94 -3.83
N LEU A 61 17.05 17.52 -3.37
CA LEU A 61 15.71 17.15 -3.79
C LEU A 61 15.00 18.35 -4.39
N THR A 62 14.25 18.13 -5.46
CA THR A 62 13.42 19.18 -6.07
C THR A 62 11.95 18.84 -5.87
N THR A 63 11.19 19.83 -5.44
CA THR A 63 9.74 19.73 -5.29
C THR A 63 9.03 20.05 -6.60
N GLU A 64 7.77 19.63 -6.72
CA GLU A 64 6.92 19.94 -7.88
C GLU A 64 6.77 21.46 -8.12
N ALA A 65 6.85 22.27 -7.05
CA ALA A 65 6.83 23.73 -7.12
C ALA A 65 8.20 24.35 -7.47
N GLY A 66 9.23 23.54 -7.72
CA GLY A 66 10.58 23.99 -8.07
C GLY A 66 11.47 24.37 -6.88
N ALA A 67 10.97 24.30 -5.64
CA ALA A 67 11.80 24.52 -4.47
C ALA A 67 12.84 23.40 -4.32
N GLU A 68 14.06 23.77 -3.92
CA GLU A 68 15.16 22.86 -3.64
C GLU A 68 15.26 22.58 -2.12
N ILE A 69 15.48 21.32 -1.78
CA ILE A 69 15.74 20.86 -0.42
C ILE A 69 17.12 20.20 -0.41
N VAL A 70 17.97 20.59 0.54
CA VAL A 70 19.30 20.01 0.73
C VAL A 70 19.31 19.21 2.04
N ALA A 71 19.75 17.96 1.99
CA ALA A 71 19.82 17.08 3.15
C ALA A 71 21.10 16.25 3.13
N ARG A 72 21.62 15.92 4.32
CA ARG A 72 22.73 14.95 4.43
C ARG A 72 22.26 13.55 4.12
N ASP A 73 21.14 13.14 4.72
CA ASP A 73 20.54 11.81 4.57
C ASP A 73 19.08 11.93 4.15
N VAL A 74 18.62 11.00 3.31
CA VAL A 74 17.27 10.95 2.76
C VAL A 74 16.66 9.56 2.98
N VAL A 75 15.45 9.52 3.53
CA VAL A 75 14.66 8.28 3.67
C VAL A 75 13.47 8.31 2.71
N VAL A 76 13.44 7.38 1.77
CA VAL A 76 12.29 7.14 0.88
C VAL A 76 11.30 6.21 1.59
N ALA A 77 10.32 6.79 2.26
CA ALA A 77 9.24 6.09 2.96
C ALA A 77 7.86 6.36 2.33
N THR A 78 7.80 6.38 1.00
CA THR A 78 6.63 6.81 0.20
C THR A 78 5.65 5.69 -0.11
N HIS A 79 5.60 4.64 0.71
CA HIS A 79 4.85 3.40 0.51
C HIS A 79 5.36 2.54 -0.67
N TYR A 80 5.25 3.05 -1.90
CA TYR A 80 5.99 2.56 -3.06
C TYR A 80 7.13 3.55 -3.34
N PRO A 81 8.39 3.10 -3.51
CA PRO A 81 9.51 4.01 -3.73
C PRO A 81 9.29 4.87 -4.98
N VAL A 82 9.20 6.20 -4.81
CA VAL A 82 8.89 7.14 -5.91
C VAL A 82 10.06 7.37 -6.87
N PHE A 83 11.27 7.12 -6.40
CA PHE A 83 12.47 7.01 -7.23
C PHE A 83 12.76 5.53 -7.30
N ASP A 84 12.89 4.94 -8.48
CA ASP A 84 13.17 3.51 -8.62
C ASP A 84 14.47 3.24 -9.37
N ARG A 85 15.55 3.77 -8.82
CA ARG A 85 16.93 3.47 -9.25
C ARG A 85 17.41 2.10 -8.77
N ALA A 86 16.64 1.45 -7.90
CA ALA A 86 17.00 0.20 -7.23
C ALA A 86 16.34 -1.04 -7.87
N LEU A 87 15.57 -0.87 -8.94
CA LEU A 87 14.75 -1.91 -9.58
C LEU A 87 13.82 -2.62 -8.59
N LEU A 88 13.40 -1.92 -7.52
CA LEU A 88 12.54 -2.47 -6.49
C LEU A 88 11.16 -2.79 -7.06
N PHE A 89 10.71 -2.13 -8.13
CA PHE A 89 9.48 -2.49 -8.84
C PHE A 89 9.42 -3.96 -9.26
N SER A 90 10.56 -4.59 -9.56
CA SER A 90 10.61 -5.99 -9.98
C SER A 90 10.44 -6.97 -8.80
N ARG A 91 10.54 -6.45 -7.57
CA ARG A 91 10.54 -7.21 -6.30
C ARG A 91 9.43 -6.79 -5.35
N LEU A 92 8.56 -5.87 -5.80
CA LEU A 92 7.41 -5.35 -5.06
C LEU A 92 6.12 -5.67 -5.82
N GLU A 93 5.22 -6.37 -5.13
CA GLU A 93 3.91 -6.71 -5.65
C GLU A 93 2.86 -5.82 -4.97
N PRO A 94 2.28 -4.84 -5.70
CA PRO A 94 1.20 -4.04 -5.18
C PRO A 94 -0.08 -4.88 -5.16
N HIS A 95 -0.85 -4.73 -4.09
CA HIS A 95 -2.15 -5.35 -3.94
C HIS A 95 -3.11 -4.38 -3.28
N ARG A 96 -4.39 -4.52 -3.61
CA ARG A 96 -5.48 -3.84 -2.92
C ARG A 96 -6.29 -4.84 -2.14
N GLU A 97 -6.88 -4.37 -1.07
CA GLU A 97 -7.80 -5.14 -0.26
C GLU A 97 -9.03 -4.30 0.03
N LEU A 98 -10.19 -4.90 -0.14
CA LEU A 98 -11.45 -4.24 0.08
C LEU A 98 -11.78 -4.22 1.56
N VAL A 99 -12.44 -3.15 1.97
CA VAL A 99 -12.92 -2.97 3.32
C VAL A 99 -14.36 -2.53 3.28
N VAL A 100 -15.17 -3.17 4.09
CA VAL A 100 -16.53 -2.76 4.43
C VAL A 100 -16.53 -2.39 5.89
N ALA A 101 -17.15 -1.25 6.21
CA ALA A 101 -17.45 -0.89 7.58
C ALA A 101 -18.96 -0.81 7.81
N ALA A 102 -19.39 -1.33 8.95
CA ALA A 102 -20.78 -1.45 9.32
C ALA A 102 -20.99 -1.04 10.78
N THR A 103 -22.10 -0.38 11.08
CA THR A 103 -22.50 -0.13 12.47
C THR A 103 -23.08 -1.40 13.06
N VAL A 104 -22.68 -1.74 14.28
CA VAL A 104 -23.27 -2.82 15.09
C VAL A 104 -23.63 -2.28 16.48
N PRO A 105 -24.65 -2.83 17.16
CA PRO A 105 -24.92 -2.53 18.56
C PRO A 105 -23.70 -2.82 19.45
N ALA A 106 -23.45 -2.01 20.48
CA ALA A 106 -22.28 -2.16 21.35
C ALA A 106 -22.27 -3.48 22.14
N ASP A 107 -23.44 -4.01 22.49
CA ASP A 107 -23.62 -5.32 23.14
C ASP A 107 -23.39 -6.51 22.19
N ARG A 108 -23.22 -6.24 20.89
CA ARG A 108 -22.91 -7.23 19.84
C ARG A 108 -21.49 -7.10 19.30
N ASP A 109 -20.63 -6.35 19.97
CA ASP A 109 -19.21 -6.27 19.65
C ASP A 109 -18.57 -7.66 19.81
N PRO A 110 -18.02 -8.27 18.74
CA PRO A 110 -17.37 -9.57 18.87
C PRO A 110 -16.09 -9.52 19.73
N GLY A 111 -15.56 -8.32 20.01
CA GLY A 111 -14.36 -8.13 20.80
C GLY A 111 -13.10 -8.70 20.15
N GLY A 112 -11.96 -8.01 20.28
CA GLY A 112 -10.69 -8.48 19.72
C GLY A 112 -10.57 -8.34 18.19
N MET A 113 -9.53 -8.97 17.64
CA MET A 113 -9.18 -8.93 16.22
C MET A 113 -9.03 -10.35 15.69
N TYR A 114 -9.70 -10.64 14.58
CA TYR A 114 -9.74 -11.96 13.97
C TYR A 114 -9.19 -11.91 12.55
N ILE A 115 -8.54 -12.98 12.14
CA ILE A 115 -8.12 -13.19 10.75
C ILE A 115 -8.24 -14.67 10.39
N THR A 116 -8.78 -14.95 9.21
CA THR A 116 -8.78 -16.30 8.62
C THR A 116 -8.32 -16.23 7.16
N GLN A 117 -7.72 -17.33 6.69
CA GLN A 117 -7.33 -17.53 5.29
C GLN A 117 -8.37 -18.36 4.51
N GLU A 118 -9.36 -18.92 5.20
CA GLU A 118 -10.41 -19.73 4.57
C GLU A 118 -11.30 -18.88 3.66
N GLN A 119 -11.54 -19.35 2.44
CA GLN A 119 -12.48 -18.74 1.49
C GLN A 119 -12.19 -17.26 1.19
N ASN A 120 -10.92 -16.98 0.84
CA ASN A 120 -10.29 -15.65 0.76
C ASN A 120 -10.08 -15.01 2.14
N THR A 121 -8.94 -14.35 2.31
CA THR A 121 -8.61 -13.72 3.60
C THR A 121 -9.76 -12.85 4.09
N ARG A 122 -10.13 -13.01 5.36
CA ARG A 122 -11.08 -12.17 6.09
C ARG A 122 -10.44 -11.72 7.38
N SER A 123 -10.35 -10.41 7.57
CA SER A 123 -10.00 -9.79 8.85
C SER A 123 -11.22 -9.07 9.41
N VAL A 124 -11.51 -9.30 10.68
CA VAL A 124 -12.61 -8.67 11.40
C VAL A 124 -12.10 -8.01 12.66
N ARG A 125 -12.49 -6.76 12.88
CA ARG A 125 -12.24 -6.02 14.11
C ARG A 125 -13.30 -4.95 14.29
N THR A 126 -13.39 -4.37 15.48
CA THR A 126 -14.31 -3.26 15.77
C THR A 126 -13.55 -2.00 16.14
N ALA A 127 -14.20 -0.84 15.99
CA ALA A 127 -13.70 0.44 16.52
C ALA A 127 -14.83 1.15 17.29
N PRO A 128 -14.49 2.02 18.27
CA PRO A 128 -15.49 2.84 18.96
C PRO A 128 -16.30 3.70 17.98
N TYR A 129 -17.63 3.76 18.17
CA TYR A 129 -18.52 4.58 17.33
C TYR A 129 -19.76 5.03 18.13
N GLY A 130 -19.69 6.21 18.75
CA GLY A 130 -20.74 6.67 19.67
C GLY A 130 -20.80 5.83 20.96
N GLU A 131 -21.87 6.01 21.73
CA GLU A 131 -22.05 5.36 23.04
C GLU A 131 -22.60 3.93 22.92
N ASN A 132 -23.62 3.74 22.07
CA ASN A 132 -24.37 2.48 21.97
C ASN A 132 -24.04 1.66 20.72
N GLN A 133 -23.01 2.04 19.98
CA GLN A 133 -22.61 1.38 18.74
C GLN A 133 -21.10 1.16 18.65
N ARG A 134 -20.74 0.24 17.76
CA ARG A 134 -19.37 0.02 17.28
C ARG A 134 -19.35 0.07 15.77
N LEU A 135 -18.18 0.39 15.22
CA LEU A 135 -17.91 0.24 13.80
C LEU A 135 -17.21 -1.09 13.59
N LEU A 136 -17.94 -2.09 13.09
CA LEU A 136 -17.38 -3.34 12.57
C LEU A 136 -16.61 -3.03 11.29
N ILE A 137 -15.37 -3.47 11.21
CA ILE A 137 -14.50 -3.31 10.04
C ILE A 137 -14.16 -4.72 9.56
N VAL A 138 -14.61 -5.05 8.36
CA VAL A 138 -14.33 -6.32 7.69
C VAL A 138 -13.48 -6.05 6.46
N THR A 139 -12.31 -6.67 6.42
CA THR A 139 -11.34 -6.53 5.33
C THR A 139 -11.18 -7.88 4.63
N GLY A 140 -11.05 -7.88 3.31
CA GLY A 140 -10.85 -9.07 2.51
C GLY A 140 -10.88 -8.80 1.02
N GLU A 141 -11.04 -9.84 0.22
CA GLU A 141 -11.08 -9.74 -1.24
C GLU A 141 -9.83 -9.04 -1.80
N LYS A 142 -8.67 -9.59 -1.49
CA LYS A 142 -7.37 -9.11 -1.99
C LYS A 142 -7.28 -9.31 -3.51
N PHE A 143 -6.83 -8.29 -4.24
CA PHE A 143 -6.69 -8.31 -5.69
C PHE A 143 -5.50 -7.44 -6.14
N LYS A 144 -5.04 -7.62 -7.38
CA LYS A 144 -3.98 -6.78 -7.94
C LYS A 144 -4.58 -5.48 -8.51
N PRO A 145 -3.95 -4.31 -8.31
CA PRO A 145 -4.40 -3.09 -8.97
C PRO A 145 -4.44 -3.28 -10.50
N GLY A 146 -5.53 -2.85 -11.12
CA GLY A 146 -5.77 -3.01 -12.55
C GLY A 146 -6.55 -4.27 -12.91
N ASP A 147 -6.76 -5.20 -11.98
CA ASP A 147 -7.72 -6.29 -12.18
C ASP A 147 -9.16 -5.75 -12.20
N GLY A 148 -10.04 -6.40 -12.97
CA GLY A 148 -11.46 -6.07 -13.07
C GLY A 148 -12.30 -6.54 -11.87
N GLU A 149 -13.63 -6.41 -12.00
CA GLU A 149 -14.64 -7.00 -11.10
C GLU A 149 -14.64 -6.49 -9.65
N VAL A 150 -14.11 -5.29 -9.43
CA VAL A 150 -14.07 -4.68 -8.08
C VAL A 150 -15.47 -4.58 -7.46
N SER A 151 -16.50 -4.30 -8.25
CA SER A 151 -17.89 -4.25 -7.78
C SER A 151 -18.38 -5.59 -7.25
N GLU A 152 -18.16 -6.68 -7.99
CA GLU A 152 -18.54 -8.03 -7.58
C GLU A 152 -17.81 -8.45 -6.30
N ARG A 153 -16.52 -8.14 -6.21
CA ARG A 153 -15.73 -8.39 -4.98
C ARG A 153 -16.30 -7.65 -3.77
N TYR A 154 -16.75 -6.39 -3.95
CA TYR A 154 -17.43 -5.68 -2.87
C TYR A 154 -18.75 -6.36 -2.48
N GLU A 155 -19.55 -6.81 -3.44
CA GLU A 155 -20.80 -7.52 -3.18
C GLU A 155 -20.54 -8.83 -2.42
N GLN A 156 -19.50 -9.58 -2.80
CA GLN A 156 -19.07 -10.78 -2.09
C GLN A 156 -18.65 -10.48 -0.64
N LEU A 157 -17.88 -9.42 -0.41
CA LEU A 157 -17.45 -9.01 0.94
C LEU A 157 -18.62 -8.50 1.79
N ALA A 158 -19.52 -7.71 1.19
CA ALA A 158 -20.73 -7.22 1.84
C ALA A 158 -21.66 -8.37 2.22
N ALA A 159 -21.96 -9.27 1.29
CA ALA A 159 -22.80 -10.43 1.54
C ALA A 159 -22.19 -11.37 2.58
N TRP A 160 -20.86 -11.55 2.58
CA TRP A 160 -20.17 -12.29 3.65
C TRP A 160 -20.37 -11.61 5.02
N THR A 161 -20.23 -10.28 5.07
CA THR A 161 -20.41 -9.49 6.29
C THR A 161 -21.82 -9.61 6.83
N GLU A 162 -22.84 -9.43 5.98
CA GLU A 162 -24.26 -9.52 6.38
C GLU A 162 -24.64 -10.92 6.83
N ARG A 163 -24.15 -11.97 6.14
CA ARG A 163 -24.41 -13.36 6.56
C ARG A 163 -23.80 -13.69 7.92
N ARG A 164 -22.59 -13.20 8.20
CA ARG A 164 -21.85 -13.48 9.45
C ARG A 164 -22.26 -12.56 10.59
N PHE A 165 -22.71 -11.35 10.27
CA PHE A 165 -23.13 -10.32 11.23
C PHE A 165 -24.49 -9.76 10.80
N PRO A 166 -25.60 -10.50 11.00
CA PRO A 166 -26.93 -10.12 10.51
C PRO A 166 -27.50 -8.83 11.14
N PHE A 167 -26.90 -8.37 12.24
CA PHE A 167 -27.22 -7.10 12.91
C PHE A 167 -26.34 -5.93 12.43
N ALA A 168 -25.41 -6.16 11.51
CA ALA A 168 -24.54 -5.14 10.97
C ALA A 168 -25.23 -4.37 9.85
N ARG A 169 -25.15 -3.04 9.90
CA ARG A 169 -25.61 -2.16 8.81
C ARG A 169 -24.40 -1.54 8.14
N ILE A 170 -24.12 -1.94 6.91
CA ILE A 170 -23.02 -1.39 6.12
C ILE A 170 -23.24 0.10 5.89
N THR A 171 -22.22 0.90 6.18
CA THR A 171 -22.27 2.37 6.06
C THR A 171 -21.15 2.92 5.18
N HIS A 172 -20.02 2.21 5.09
CA HIS A 172 -18.86 2.66 4.33
C HIS A 172 -18.21 1.49 3.60
N ARG A 173 -17.55 1.79 2.49
CA ARG A 173 -16.64 0.88 1.80
C ARG A 173 -15.46 1.65 1.24
N TRP A 174 -14.28 1.05 1.26
CA TRP A 174 -13.08 1.59 0.62
C TRP A 174 -12.13 0.45 0.28
N ALA A 175 -11.10 0.77 -0.49
CA ALA A 175 -10.04 -0.17 -0.81
C ALA A 175 -8.71 0.39 -0.33
N ALA A 176 -8.02 -0.36 0.51
CA ALA A 176 -6.65 -0.09 0.90
C ALA A 176 -5.69 -0.61 -0.18
N GLN A 177 -4.46 -0.09 -0.21
CA GLN A 177 -3.40 -0.59 -1.06
C GLN A 177 -2.13 -0.78 -0.24
N ASP A 178 -1.44 -1.90 -0.45
CA ASP A 178 -0.14 -2.20 0.15
C ASP A 178 0.78 -2.88 -0.88
N ASN A 179 2.07 -2.94 -0.56
CA ASN A 179 3.10 -3.59 -1.34
C ASN A 179 3.66 -4.75 -0.53
N THR A 180 3.84 -5.90 -1.17
CA THR A 180 4.50 -7.07 -0.58
C THR A 180 5.79 -7.33 -1.32
N THR A 181 6.86 -7.64 -0.59
CA THR A 181 8.11 -8.10 -1.18
C THR A 181 7.99 -9.55 -1.63
N THR A 182 8.80 -9.94 -2.61
CA THR A 182 8.89 -11.31 -3.14
C THR A 182 9.18 -12.39 -2.09
N ASP A 183 9.88 -12.04 -1.00
CA ASP A 183 10.19 -12.93 0.11
C ASP A 183 9.32 -12.70 1.36
N ARG A 184 8.37 -11.74 1.30
CA ARG A 184 7.47 -11.32 2.38
C ARG A 184 8.16 -10.67 3.58
N VAL A 185 9.44 -10.34 3.49
CA VAL A 185 10.17 -9.54 4.48
C VAL A 185 10.29 -8.10 3.95
N PRO A 186 10.02 -7.05 4.75
CA PRO A 186 10.19 -5.66 4.31
C PRO A 186 11.59 -5.34 3.77
N TYR A 187 11.68 -4.37 2.86
CA TYR A 187 12.94 -3.76 2.44
C TYR A 187 13.17 -2.49 3.24
N VAL A 188 14.16 -2.51 4.14
CA VAL A 188 14.51 -1.40 5.02
C VAL A 188 16.03 -1.27 5.14
N GLY A 189 16.58 -0.15 4.69
CA GLY A 189 18.02 0.10 4.70
C GLY A 189 18.47 0.95 3.53
N ARG A 190 19.74 0.80 3.11
CA ARG A 190 20.30 1.56 1.99
C ARG A 190 19.54 1.28 0.69
N PHE A 191 19.28 2.35 -0.06
CA PHE A 191 18.32 2.31 -1.17
C PHE A 191 18.76 1.41 -2.33
N HIS A 192 20.04 1.40 -2.68
CA HIS A 192 20.65 0.49 -3.67
C HIS A 192 22.13 0.24 -3.32
N PRO A 193 22.86 -0.68 -3.99
CA PRO A 193 24.24 -1.02 -3.64
C PRO A 193 25.24 0.15 -3.59
N GLY A 194 25.02 1.19 -4.38
CA GLY A 194 25.85 2.41 -4.42
C GLY A 194 25.38 3.54 -3.50
N ALA A 195 24.20 3.42 -2.88
CA ALA A 195 23.65 4.47 -2.03
C ALA A 195 24.48 4.60 -0.75
N ARG A 196 24.84 5.84 -0.40
CA ARG A 196 25.51 6.18 0.88
C ARG A 196 24.53 6.82 1.86
N HIS A 197 23.84 7.85 1.38
CA HIS A 197 22.99 8.73 2.17
C HIS A 197 21.49 8.59 1.84
N VAL A 198 21.13 7.63 0.99
CA VAL A 198 19.74 7.38 0.62
C VAL A 198 19.31 6.01 1.11
N TYR A 199 18.21 5.99 1.82
CA TYR A 199 17.62 4.83 2.45
C TYR A 199 16.18 4.66 2.01
N VAL A 200 15.60 3.48 2.23
CA VAL A 200 14.22 3.15 1.87
C VAL A 200 13.57 2.35 2.98
N ALA A 201 12.25 2.49 3.12
CA ALA A 201 11.40 1.57 3.87
C ALA A 201 10.12 1.29 3.07
N THR A 202 9.93 0.03 2.66
CA THR A 202 8.80 -0.38 1.82
C THR A 202 8.48 -1.88 1.97
N GLY A 203 7.40 -2.31 1.33
CA GLY A 203 7.02 -3.72 1.24
C GLY A 203 6.46 -4.29 2.54
N PHE A 204 5.71 -3.49 3.30
CA PHE A 204 5.25 -3.86 4.65
C PHE A 204 4.14 -4.93 4.67
N GLY A 205 3.45 -5.16 3.55
CA GLY A 205 2.61 -6.33 3.35
C GLY A 205 1.44 -6.50 4.33
N GLY A 206 0.79 -5.41 4.72
CA GLY A 206 -0.33 -5.37 5.66
C GLY A 206 0.06 -5.09 7.10
N TRP A 207 1.37 -5.05 7.40
CA TRP A 207 1.91 -4.97 8.76
C TRP A 207 2.57 -3.62 9.07
N GLY A 208 2.11 -2.54 8.42
CA GLY A 208 2.76 -1.24 8.50
C GLY A 208 2.83 -0.61 9.90
N MET A 209 1.91 -0.93 10.80
CA MET A 209 1.95 -0.43 12.19
C MET A 209 3.17 -0.97 12.95
N SER A 210 3.45 -2.27 12.84
CA SER A 210 4.61 -2.90 13.50
C SER A 210 5.90 -2.64 12.71
N ASN A 211 5.85 -2.80 11.38
CA ASN A 211 7.01 -2.61 10.51
C ASN A 211 7.46 -1.15 10.47
N GLY A 212 6.58 -0.17 10.65
CA GLY A 212 6.95 1.24 10.76
C GLY A 212 7.84 1.53 11.97
N VAL A 213 7.50 0.96 13.14
CA VAL A 213 8.32 1.10 14.36
C VAL A 213 9.67 0.41 14.21
N MET A 214 9.67 -0.83 13.69
CA MET A 214 10.91 -1.56 13.38
C MET A 214 11.79 -0.78 12.40
N SER A 215 11.19 -0.25 11.33
CA SER A 215 11.91 0.50 10.31
C SER A 215 12.53 1.78 10.84
N GLY A 216 11.81 2.50 11.72
CA GLY A 216 12.35 3.68 12.40
C GLY A 216 13.63 3.34 13.16
N ARG A 217 13.62 2.26 13.97
CA ARG A 217 14.82 1.82 14.71
C ARG A 217 15.97 1.44 13.80
N LEU A 218 15.69 0.65 12.75
CA LEU A 218 16.72 0.19 11.82
C LEU A 218 17.34 1.34 11.03
N LEU A 219 16.51 2.27 10.53
CA LEU A 219 16.99 3.43 9.78
C LEU A 219 17.80 4.37 10.66
N THR A 220 17.39 4.59 11.92
CA THR A 220 18.21 5.34 12.88
C THR A 220 19.58 4.71 13.05
N ALA A 221 19.67 3.39 13.25
CA ALA A 221 20.94 2.69 13.35
C ALA A 221 21.78 2.86 12.07
N CYS A 222 21.17 2.65 10.89
CA CYS A 222 21.85 2.81 9.61
C CYS A 222 22.37 4.24 9.33
N ILE A 223 21.68 5.27 9.80
CA ILE A 223 22.07 6.68 9.63
C ILE A 223 23.15 7.08 10.64
N THR A 224 23.07 6.57 11.87
CA THR A 224 24.02 6.89 12.95
C THR A 224 25.27 6.01 12.95
N GLY A 225 25.32 5.00 12.09
CA GLY A 225 26.45 4.08 11.96
C GLY A 225 26.42 2.91 12.95
N GLU A 226 25.30 2.69 13.64
CA GLU A 226 25.07 1.51 14.46
C GLU A 226 24.63 0.31 13.59
N GLU A 227 24.98 -0.90 14.03
CA GLU A 227 24.54 -2.14 13.38
C GLU A 227 23.69 -2.98 14.33
N LEU A 228 22.48 -3.33 13.90
CA LEU A 228 21.58 -4.19 14.65
C LEU A 228 21.78 -5.65 14.19
N PRO A 229 21.69 -6.65 15.08
CA PRO A 229 21.94 -8.06 14.72
C PRO A 229 21.05 -8.61 13.60
N TRP A 230 19.93 -7.93 13.30
CA TRP A 230 18.93 -8.31 12.33
C TRP A 230 18.90 -7.39 11.09
N THR A 231 19.87 -6.47 10.93
CA THR A 231 19.93 -5.55 9.80
C THR A 231 19.93 -6.27 8.45
N SER A 232 20.72 -7.34 8.30
CA SER A 232 20.85 -8.09 7.03
C SER A 232 19.55 -8.75 6.57
N LEU A 233 18.64 -9.09 7.50
CA LEU A 233 17.33 -9.67 7.19
C LEU A 233 16.45 -8.70 6.38
N TYR A 234 16.55 -7.40 6.67
CA TYR A 234 15.72 -6.37 6.04
C TYR A 234 16.43 -5.60 4.94
N ASP A 235 17.74 -5.83 4.74
CA ASP A 235 18.53 -5.13 3.73
C ASP A 235 17.86 -5.23 2.35
N PRO A 236 17.54 -4.09 1.69
CA PRO A 236 16.95 -4.08 0.35
C PRO A 236 17.80 -4.80 -0.70
N ARG A 237 19.10 -4.97 -0.44
CA ARG A 237 20.08 -5.59 -1.35
C ARG A 237 20.22 -7.09 -1.14
N ARG A 238 19.53 -7.67 -0.15
CA ARG A 238 19.55 -9.12 0.06
C ARG A 238 19.01 -9.83 -1.18
N LEU A 239 19.58 -10.99 -1.50
CA LEU A 239 19.10 -11.88 -2.54
C LEU A 239 18.51 -13.10 -1.87
N HIS A 240 17.23 -13.38 -2.13
CA HIS A 240 16.58 -14.57 -1.60
C HIS A 240 16.49 -15.65 -2.70
N PRO A 241 16.77 -16.94 -2.43
CA PRO A 241 16.74 -18.01 -3.45
C PRO A 241 15.41 -18.13 -4.21
N ARG A 242 14.29 -17.74 -3.58
CA ARG A 242 12.96 -17.68 -4.25
C ARG A 242 12.88 -16.57 -5.31
N GLU A 243 13.67 -15.52 -5.19
CA GLU A 243 13.69 -14.39 -6.12
C GLU A 243 14.26 -14.76 -7.48
N THR A 244 15.15 -15.76 -7.56
CA THR A 244 15.67 -16.22 -8.85
C THR A 244 14.55 -16.74 -9.76
N SER A 245 13.53 -17.37 -9.17
CA SER A 245 12.35 -17.88 -9.90
C SER A 245 11.25 -16.84 -10.11
N SER A 246 11.05 -15.90 -9.18
CA SER A 246 10.08 -14.82 -9.34
C SER A 246 10.57 -13.75 -10.31
N LEU A 247 11.85 -13.41 -10.34
CA LEU A 247 12.45 -12.53 -11.34
C LEU A 247 12.25 -13.07 -12.76
N LEU A 248 12.38 -14.40 -12.96
CA LEU A 248 12.07 -15.06 -14.24
C LEU A 248 10.58 -14.95 -14.61
N LYS A 249 9.66 -15.09 -13.64
CA LYS A 249 8.21 -14.99 -13.87
C LYS A 249 7.74 -13.55 -14.10
N VAL A 250 8.27 -12.60 -13.33
CA VAL A 250 8.01 -11.16 -13.48
C VAL A 250 8.53 -10.69 -14.83
N GLN A 251 9.69 -11.17 -15.29
CA GLN A 251 10.12 -10.92 -16.67
C GLN A 251 9.08 -11.42 -17.69
N GLY A 252 8.49 -12.60 -17.51
CA GLY A 252 7.45 -13.12 -18.40
C GLY A 252 6.13 -12.34 -18.39
N SER A 253 5.60 -11.98 -17.22
CA SER A 253 4.34 -11.22 -17.11
C SER A 253 4.53 -9.75 -17.46
N VAL A 254 5.65 -9.13 -17.07
CA VAL A 254 5.99 -7.75 -17.42
C VAL A 254 6.26 -7.65 -18.92
N LEU A 255 7.00 -8.56 -19.57
CA LEU A 255 7.11 -8.54 -21.05
C LEU A 255 5.73 -8.71 -21.71
N LYS A 256 4.90 -9.63 -21.21
CA LYS A 256 3.55 -9.84 -21.76
C LYS A 256 2.65 -8.61 -21.64
N HIS A 257 2.69 -7.84 -20.56
CA HIS A 257 1.92 -6.60 -20.43
C HIS A 257 2.60 -5.42 -21.14
N PHE A 258 3.93 -5.33 -21.09
CA PHE A 258 4.72 -4.28 -21.72
C PHE A 258 4.75 -4.39 -23.25
N VAL A 259 4.52 -5.58 -23.81
CA VAL A 259 4.34 -5.82 -25.26
C VAL A 259 2.86 -5.97 -25.60
N GLY A 260 2.10 -6.74 -24.81
CA GLY A 260 0.70 -7.07 -25.07
C GLY A 260 -0.26 -5.91 -24.86
N ASP A 261 -0.19 -5.14 -23.77
CA ASP A 261 -1.06 -3.96 -23.58
C ASP A 261 -0.62 -2.79 -24.46
N ARG A 262 0.62 -2.88 -24.96
CA ARG A 262 1.25 -1.90 -25.83
C ARG A 262 0.92 -2.13 -27.31
N LEU A 263 0.48 -3.35 -27.65
CA LEU A 263 -0.07 -3.80 -28.94
C LEU A 263 -1.60 -3.94 -28.93
N ARG A 264 -2.20 -4.21 -27.76
CA ARG A 264 -3.65 -4.24 -27.52
C ARG A 264 -4.10 -2.94 -26.84
N ALA A 265 -3.77 -1.81 -27.46
CA ALA A 265 -4.52 -0.60 -27.16
C ALA A 265 -5.94 -0.82 -27.70
N SER A 266 -6.92 -0.75 -26.81
CA SER A 266 -8.33 -0.75 -27.14
C SER A 266 -8.66 0.33 -28.18
N HIS A 267 -9.03 -0.12 -29.38
CA HIS A 267 -9.89 0.44 -30.46
C HIS A 267 -10.37 1.90 -30.44
N VAL A 268 -9.55 2.86 -30.07
CA VAL A 268 -9.89 4.29 -30.18
C VAL A 268 -8.66 5.05 -30.68
N ASP A 269 -8.71 5.51 -31.93
CA ASP A 269 -7.61 6.21 -32.59
C ASP A 269 -7.56 7.70 -32.21
N SER A 270 -8.62 8.23 -31.58
CA SER A 270 -8.81 9.65 -31.34
C SER A 270 -9.37 9.94 -29.93
N VAL A 271 -9.17 11.14 -29.40
CA VAL A 271 -9.74 11.52 -28.09
C VAL A 271 -11.26 11.60 -28.17
N GLU A 272 -11.78 11.83 -29.37
CA GLU A 272 -13.17 12.01 -29.74
C GLU A 272 -14.01 10.73 -29.54
N ASP A 273 -13.43 9.54 -29.72
CA ASP A 273 -14.17 8.28 -29.58
C ASP A 273 -14.21 7.74 -28.14
N ILE A 274 -13.64 8.48 -27.17
CA ILE A 274 -13.72 8.13 -25.74
C ILE A 274 -15.09 8.56 -25.22
N ALA A 275 -15.95 7.62 -24.85
CA ALA A 275 -17.27 7.92 -24.29
C ALA A 275 -17.16 8.65 -22.94
N PRO A 276 -18.11 9.53 -22.58
CA PRO A 276 -18.18 10.11 -21.24
C PRO A 276 -18.18 9.04 -20.14
N GLY A 277 -17.41 9.27 -19.08
CA GLY A 277 -17.23 8.32 -17.98
C GLY A 277 -16.22 7.21 -18.25
N SER A 278 -15.55 7.21 -19.41
CA SER A 278 -14.57 6.19 -19.81
C SER A 278 -13.19 6.79 -20.10
N GLY A 279 -12.18 5.92 -20.18
CA GLY A 279 -10.83 6.34 -20.54
C GLY A 279 -10.13 5.32 -21.43
N ALA A 280 -9.19 5.80 -22.23
CA ALA A 280 -8.41 5.01 -23.16
C ALA A 280 -6.97 5.55 -23.26
N VAL A 281 -6.06 4.70 -23.74
CA VAL A 281 -4.71 5.14 -24.13
C VAL A 281 -4.72 5.46 -25.61
N VAL A 282 -4.63 6.74 -25.96
CA VAL A 282 -4.65 7.24 -27.33
C VAL A 282 -3.31 7.86 -27.72
N ARG A 283 -3.09 8.04 -29.03
CA ARG A 283 -1.86 8.62 -29.56
C ARG A 283 -2.11 10.07 -29.99
N VAL A 284 -1.68 11.04 -29.18
CA VAL A 284 -1.81 12.47 -29.47
C VAL A 284 -0.45 13.02 -29.88
N GLY A 285 -0.34 13.54 -31.11
CA GLY A 285 0.92 14.12 -31.62
C GLY A 285 2.11 13.14 -31.57
N GLY A 286 1.88 11.85 -31.86
CA GLY A 286 2.90 10.80 -31.83
C GLY A 286 3.27 10.26 -30.44
N ARG A 287 2.78 10.89 -29.35
CA ARG A 287 2.99 10.47 -27.95
C ARG A 287 1.78 9.68 -27.45
N ARG A 288 2.00 8.72 -26.55
CA ARG A 288 0.90 7.97 -25.91
C ARG A 288 0.41 8.74 -24.69
N CYS A 289 -0.87 9.03 -24.66
CA CYS A 289 -1.55 9.72 -23.56
C CYS A 289 -2.63 8.80 -23.01
N ALA A 290 -2.72 8.69 -21.68
CA ALA A 290 -3.88 8.10 -21.02
C ALA A 290 -4.90 9.23 -20.86
N VAL A 291 -6.05 9.07 -21.51
CA VAL A 291 -7.08 10.09 -21.58
C VAL A 291 -8.35 9.56 -20.94
N TYR A 292 -8.93 10.31 -20.03
CA TYR A 292 -10.23 10.05 -19.41
C TYR A 292 -11.20 11.16 -19.82
N ARG A 293 -12.38 10.80 -20.32
CA ARG A 293 -13.45 11.76 -20.58
C ARG A 293 -14.42 11.72 -19.41
N ASP A 294 -14.58 12.82 -18.71
CA ASP A 294 -15.54 12.90 -17.60
C ASP A 294 -17.01 12.91 -18.10
N GLU A 295 -17.96 12.84 -17.17
CA GLU A 295 -19.39 12.83 -17.48
C GLU A 295 -19.87 14.11 -18.19
N SER A 296 -19.15 15.23 -18.03
CA SER A 296 -19.43 16.49 -18.72
C SER A 296 -18.90 16.52 -20.16
N GLY A 297 -18.15 15.48 -20.56
CA GLY A 297 -17.51 15.38 -21.87
C GLY A 297 -16.12 16.00 -21.94
N THR A 298 -15.57 16.51 -20.83
CA THR A 298 -14.23 17.12 -20.79
C THR A 298 -13.15 16.04 -20.74
N ALA A 299 -12.15 16.15 -21.62
CA ALA A 299 -11.04 15.21 -21.69
C ALA A 299 -9.88 15.63 -20.76
N HIS A 300 -9.46 14.71 -19.91
CA HIS A 300 -8.31 14.82 -19.01
C HIS A 300 -7.21 13.91 -19.51
N ALA A 301 -6.04 14.45 -19.84
CA ALA A 301 -4.94 13.69 -20.43
C ALA A 301 -3.70 13.72 -19.53
N VAL A 302 -3.10 12.54 -19.34
CA VAL A 302 -1.79 12.39 -18.69
C VAL A 302 -0.87 11.52 -19.57
N SER A 303 0.44 11.56 -19.31
CA SER A 303 1.38 10.64 -19.98
C SER A 303 0.98 9.19 -19.69
N ALA A 304 0.86 8.36 -20.74
CA ALA A 304 0.66 6.91 -20.57
C ALA A 304 1.97 6.17 -20.22
N ARG A 305 3.09 6.89 -20.11
CA ARG A 305 4.39 6.30 -19.70
C ARG A 305 4.49 6.33 -18.18
N CYS A 306 4.67 5.15 -17.60
CA CYS A 306 4.91 5.03 -16.17
C CYS A 306 6.30 5.62 -15.83
N THR A 307 6.35 6.54 -14.86
CA THR A 307 7.53 7.37 -14.55
C THR A 307 8.62 6.64 -13.73
N HIS A 308 8.32 5.44 -13.20
CA HIS A 308 9.20 4.70 -12.28
C HIS A 308 10.59 4.35 -12.86
N LEU A 309 10.71 4.08 -14.17
CA LEU A 309 12.00 3.72 -14.79
C LEU A 309 12.92 4.92 -15.08
N GLY A 310 12.56 6.12 -14.62
CA GLY A 310 13.17 7.35 -15.12
C GLY A 310 12.73 7.61 -16.57
N CYS A 311 12.66 8.87 -16.94
CA CYS A 311 12.49 9.29 -18.32
C CYS A 311 13.79 9.97 -18.76
#